data_AF-A0AAF3EZC0-F1
#
_entry.id   AF-A0AAF3EZC0-F1
#
_cell.length_a   1.000
_cell.length_b   1.000
_cell.length_c   1.000
_cell.angle_alpha   90.00
_cell.angle_beta   90.00
_cell.angle_gamma   90.00
#
_symmetry.space_group_name_H-M   'P 1'
#
loop_
_entity.id
_entity.type
_entity.pdbx_description
1 polymer ?
#
loop_
_entity_poly.entity_id
_entity_poly.type
_entity_poly.pdbx_seq_one_letter_code
_entity_poly.pdbx_strand_id
1 'polypeptide(L)'
;MFYDSGCPPDACGFKGSGGNTQPINGYDRANLAQTYSALLSLLILDDDISRVDRKAILEAIRLSQRENGCFWSQGNGSESDMRFVFCAVAVCHIFNDFSPINWKTLRSFIRSSMTYDGGIGQGENAEAHGGSTFCAIAALSLSGRLWDESILTQAELTRLIKWAILKQEIGFHGRTGKPDDTCYAFWIGATLKILNAYHLCASSSVRQFLLSTQHNHMGGFSKLCEDGAYPDMLHTYFSLAALSLQGEPTLRSLHPALNISERVYGKLGRISQVDSLVL
;
A
#
# COMPACT_ATOMS: atom_id res chain seq x y z
N MET A 1 14.02 15.55 -0.74
CA MET A 1 15.11 16.36 -1.34
C MET A 1 14.57 17.03 -2.59
N PHE A 2 15.00 18.26 -2.88
CA PHE A 2 14.54 19.06 -4.02
C PHE A 2 15.36 18.73 -5.27
N TYR A 3 14.78 18.83 -6.47
CA TYR A 3 15.46 18.58 -7.75
C TYR A 3 16.73 19.44 -7.91
N ASP A 4 16.68 20.68 -7.44
CA ASP A 4 17.78 21.64 -7.52
C ASP A 4 18.86 21.47 -6.43
N SER A 5 18.77 20.45 -5.58
CA SER A 5 19.80 20.19 -4.56
C SER A 5 21.00 19.39 -5.08
N GLY A 6 21.12 19.17 -6.40
CA GLY A 6 22.18 18.35 -7.01
C GLY A 6 22.00 16.84 -6.79
N CYS A 7 20.81 16.40 -6.38
CA CYS A 7 20.47 14.99 -6.21
C CYS A 7 20.22 14.33 -7.58
N PRO A 8 20.70 13.09 -7.83
CA PRO A 8 20.35 12.36 -9.04
C PRO A 8 18.82 12.27 -9.24
N PRO A 9 18.30 12.37 -10.49
CA PRO A 9 16.86 12.31 -10.74
C PRO A 9 16.18 11.02 -10.23
N ASP A 10 16.91 9.89 -10.19
CA ASP A 10 16.45 8.60 -9.68
C ASP A 10 16.53 8.47 -8.14
N ALA A 11 16.94 9.53 -7.45
CA ALA A 11 17.15 9.57 -6.01
C ALA A 11 16.23 10.55 -5.27
N CYS A 12 15.31 11.22 -5.99
CA CYS A 12 14.41 12.22 -5.43
C CYS A 12 13.22 11.61 -4.66
N GLY A 13 12.84 12.25 -3.55
CA GLY A 13 11.80 11.78 -2.61
C GLY A 13 12.24 11.85 -1.15
N PHE A 14 11.67 10.96 -0.33
CA PHE A 14 11.97 10.85 1.10
C PHE A 14 12.82 9.61 1.41
N LYS A 15 13.62 9.70 2.48
CA LYS A 15 14.51 8.65 2.95
C LYS A 15 14.10 8.16 4.32
N GLY A 16 14.46 6.92 4.64
CA GLY A 16 14.11 6.29 5.93
C GLY A 16 14.99 6.73 7.11
N SER A 17 16.07 7.46 6.86
CA SER A 17 16.98 7.95 7.91
C SER A 17 17.63 9.27 7.53
N GLY A 18 17.75 10.18 8.51
CA GLY A 18 18.48 11.44 8.39
C GLY A 18 20.01 11.30 8.56
N GLY A 19 20.54 10.11 8.87
CA GLY A 19 21.95 9.95 9.27
C GLY A 19 22.99 10.30 8.20
N ASN A 20 22.64 10.25 6.91
CA ASN A 20 23.52 10.62 5.81
C ASN A 20 23.22 12.05 5.36
N THR A 21 23.61 13.05 6.16
CA THR A 21 23.34 14.46 5.83
C THR A 21 24.45 15.18 5.09
N GLN A 22 25.69 14.70 5.07
CA GLN A 22 26.79 15.31 4.28
C GLN A 22 27.99 14.35 4.10
N PRO A 23 28.75 14.44 2.99
CA PRO A 23 28.39 15.10 1.72
C PRO A 23 27.40 14.25 0.91
N ILE A 24 26.64 14.88 0.00
CA ILE A 24 25.79 14.17 -0.99
C ILE A 24 26.68 13.16 -1.71
N ASN A 25 26.42 11.88 -1.48
CA ASN A 25 27.15 10.80 -2.09
C ASN A 25 26.16 9.89 -2.84
N GLY A 26 26.65 9.01 -3.72
CA GLY A 26 25.81 8.12 -4.52
C GLY A 26 24.90 7.16 -3.73
N TYR A 27 25.01 7.16 -2.39
CA TYR A 27 24.24 6.34 -1.47
C TYR A 27 23.09 7.11 -0.78
N ASP A 28 23.00 8.44 -0.92
CA ASP A 28 21.85 9.21 -0.40
C ASP A 28 20.68 9.18 -1.39
N ARG A 29 19.88 8.11 -1.31
CA ARG A 29 18.77 7.84 -2.23
C ARG A 29 17.43 7.77 -1.50
N ALA A 30 16.41 8.40 -2.08
CA ALA A 30 15.04 8.22 -1.63
C ALA A 30 14.54 6.78 -1.82
N ASN A 31 13.54 6.41 -1.03
CA ASN A 31 12.88 5.10 -1.11
C ASN A 31 11.38 5.30 -1.33
N LEU A 32 10.77 4.55 -2.26
CA LEU A 32 9.37 4.71 -2.63
C LEU A 32 8.41 4.50 -1.44
N ALA A 33 8.68 3.53 -0.57
CA ALA A 33 7.85 3.30 0.61
C ALA A 33 7.94 4.47 1.60
N GLN A 34 9.13 5.08 1.73
CA GLN A 34 9.35 6.25 2.57
C GLN A 34 8.72 7.51 1.98
N THR A 35 8.74 7.67 0.65
CA THR A 35 8.03 8.75 -0.04
C THR A 35 6.52 8.64 0.18
N TYR A 36 5.95 7.45 0.03
CA TYR A 36 4.54 7.20 0.34
C TYR A 36 4.18 7.52 1.80
N SER A 37 4.92 6.98 2.77
CA SER A 37 4.62 7.18 4.20
C SER A 37 4.82 8.63 4.65
N ALA A 38 5.83 9.33 4.12
CA ALA A 38 6.07 10.73 4.41
C ALA A 38 4.95 11.63 3.87
N LEU A 39 4.48 11.38 2.64
CA LEU A 39 3.34 12.12 2.08
C LEU A 39 2.07 11.89 2.90
N LEU A 40 1.77 10.65 3.29
CA LEU A 40 0.63 10.39 4.18
C LEU A 40 0.80 11.12 5.52
N SER A 41 1.99 11.14 6.09
CA SER A 41 2.25 11.83 7.36
C SER A 41 2.02 13.34 7.25
N LEU A 42 2.51 13.97 6.18
CA LEU A 42 2.25 15.39 5.88
C LEU A 42 0.75 15.67 5.77
N LEU A 43 0.02 14.84 5.02
CA LEU A 43 -1.43 14.97 4.84
C LEU A 43 -2.21 14.75 6.15
N ILE A 44 -1.80 13.80 6.98
CA ILE A 44 -2.40 13.55 8.30
C ILE A 44 -2.24 14.78 9.20
N LEU A 45 -1.08 15.44 9.11
CA LEU A 45 -0.72 16.68 9.82
C LEU A 45 -1.30 17.95 9.17
N ASP A 46 -2.14 17.81 8.14
CA ASP A 46 -2.81 18.91 7.42
C ASP A 46 -1.86 19.86 6.67
N ASP A 47 -0.68 19.39 6.27
CA ASP A 47 0.22 20.10 5.36
C ASP A 47 -0.36 20.07 3.93
N ASP A 48 -0.20 21.18 3.20
CA ASP A 48 -0.71 21.34 1.83
C ASP A 48 0.21 20.74 0.75
N ILE A 49 1.33 20.15 1.18
CA ILE A 49 2.39 19.55 0.36
C ILE A 49 2.93 20.47 -0.75
N SER A 50 2.75 21.79 -0.62
CA SER A 50 3.22 22.81 -1.57
C SER A 50 4.75 22.89 -1.63
N ARG A 51 5.40 22.55 -0.50
CA ARG A 51 6.87 22.50 -0.37
C ARG A 51 7.46 21.18 -0.86
N VAL A 52 6.63 20.21 -1.27
CA VAL A 52 7.12 18.95 -1.81
C VAL A 52 7.40 19.14 -3.30
N ASP A 53 8.61 18.76 -3.73
CA ASP A 53 8.98 18.80 -5.14
C ASP A 53 8.31 17.65 -5.91
N ARG A 54 7.07 17.90 -6.36
CA ARG A 54 6.25 16.91 -7.06
C ARG A 54 6.91 16.44 -8.36
N LYS A 55 7.48 17.37 -9.13
CA LYS A 55 8.12 17.06 -10.42
C LYS A 55 9.31 16.11 -10.22
N ALA A 56 10.15 16.37 -9.22
CA ALA A 56 11.27 15.49 -8.89
C ALA A 56 10.82 14.09 -8.50
N ILE A 57 9.78 13.97 -7.69
CA ILE A 57 9.27 12.68 -7.22
C ILE A 57 8.63 11.89 -8.37
N LEU A 58 7.82 12.54 -9.22
CA LEU A 58 7.20 11.91 -10.37
C LEU A 58 8.26 11.43 -11.38
N GLU A 59 9.33 12.20 -11.58
CA GLU A 59 10.46 11.79 -12.41
C GLU A 59 11.22 10.60 -11.80
N ALA A 60 11.45 10.60 -10.48
CA ALA A 60 12.06 9.46 -9.79
C ALA A 60 11.20 8.19 -9.91
N ILE A 61 9.87 8.32 -9.82
CA ILE A 61 8.94 7.20 -10.06
C ILE A 61 9.09 6.67 -11.48
N ARG A 62 9.11 7.56 -12.50
CA ARG A 62 9.32 7.18 -13.90
C ARG A 62 10.60 6.38 -14.09
N LEU A 63 11.70 6.85 -13.51
CA LEU A 63 13.02 6.23 -13.62
C LEU A 63 13.14 4.93 -12.81
N SER A 64 12.35 4.78 -11.74
CA SER A 64 12.34 3.56 -10.93
C SER A 64 11.62 2.38 -11.60
N GLN A 65 10.80 2.63 -12.63
CA GLN A 65 10.08 1.57 -13.32
C GLN A 65 11.02 0.74 -14.22
N ARG A 66 11.04 -0.56 -13.98
CA ARG A 66 11.83 -1.55 -14.70
C ARG A 66 11.20 -1.90 -16.05
N GLU A 67 12.00 -2.50 -16.92
CA GLU A 67 11.54 -3.07 -18.19
C GLU A 67 10.43 -4.11 -18.00
N ASN A 68 10.51 -4.92 -16.93
CA ASN A 68 9.49 -5.92 -16.61
C ASN A 68 8.19 -5.31 -16.04
N GLY A 69 8.15 -3.99 -15.78
CA GLY A 69 6.97 -3.26 -15.29
C GLY A 69 6.91 -3.02 -13.79
N CYS A 70 7.75 -3.69 -12.99
CA CYS A 70 7.87 -3.46 -11.56
C CYS A 70 8.65 -2.17 -11.27
N PHE A 71 8.77 -1.78 -10.00
CA PHE A 71 9.50 -0.58 -9.56
C PHE A 71 10.61 -0.95 -8.58
N TRP A 72 11.77 -0.31 -8.73
CA TRP A 72 12.84 -0.36 -7.75
C TRP A 72 12.46 0.38 -6.46
N SER A 73 12.88 -0.14 -5.31
CA SER A 73 12.59 0.47 -4.02
C SER A 73 13.36 1.79 -3.79
N GLN A 74 14.65 1.79 -4.13
CA GLN A 74 15.65 2.79 -3.82
C GLN A 74 16.71 2.81 -4.92
N GLY A 75 16.41 3.50 -6.03
CA GLY A 75 17.31 3.60 -7.17
C GLY A 75 17.58 2.26 -7.89
N ASN A 76 18.27 2.34 -9.02
CA ASN A 76 18.48 1.18 -9.89
C ASN A 76 19.29 0.07 -9.21
N GLY A 77 18.80 -1.16 -9.31
CA GLY A 77 19.46 -2.35 -8.77
C GLY A 77 19.13 -2.68 -7.31
N SER A 78 18.26 -1.89 -6.65
CA SER A 78 17.68 -2.24 -5.34
C SER A 78 16.70 -3.40 -5.44
N GLU A 79 15.97 -3.75 -4.39
CA GLU A 79 14.90 -4.74 -4.50
C GLU A 79 13.70 -4.19 -5.30
N SER A 80 12.93 -5.07 -5.95
CA SER A 80 11.72 -4.69 -6.67
C SER A 80 10.68 -5.80 -6.64
N ASP A 81 9.49 -5.44 -6.20
CA ASP A 81 8.33 -6.32 -6.07
C ASP A 81 7.03 -5.50 -5.98
N MET A 82 5.90 -6.20 -5.83
CA MET A 82 4.57 -5.62 -5.80
C MET A 82 4.38 -4.51 -4.75
N ARG A 83 5.19 -4.46 -3.68
CA ARG A 83 5.12 -3.38 -2.68
C ARG A 83 5.42 -2.03 -3.30
N PHE A 84 6.38 -1.98 -4.23
CA PHE A 84 6.80 -0.73 -4.86
C PHE A 84 5.90 -0.33 -6.03
N VAL A 85 5.19 -1.29 -6.63
CA VAL A 85 4.04 -0.99 -7.50
C VAL A 85 2.99 -0.20 -6.73
N PHE A 86 2.61 -0.69 -5.54
CA PHE A 86 1.66 0.03 -4.68
C PHE A 86 2.17 1.42 -4.29
N CYS A 87 3.41 1.53 -3.82
CA CYS A 87 3.97 2.81 -3.39
C CYS A 87 4.02 3.83 -4.55
N ALA A 88 4.50 3.42 -5.74
CA ALA A 88 4.55 4.29 -6.91
C ALA A 88 3.15 4.78 -7.31
N VAL A 89 2.18 3.88 -7.43
CA VAL A 89 0.80 4.23 -7.82
C VAL A 89 0.11 5.08 -6.76
N ALA A 90 0.33 4.81 -5.47
CA ALA A 90 -0.24 5.60 -4.38
C ALA A 90 0.31 7.03 -4.36
N VAL A 91 1.62 7.22 -4.61
CA VAL A 91 2.22 8.54 -4.71
C VAL A 91 1.65 9.31 -5.92
N CYS A 92 1.57 8.65 -7.09
CA CYS A 92 0.90 9.22 -8.27
C CYS A 92 -0.55 9.62 -7.99
N HIS A 93 -1.29 8.80 -7.23
CA HIS A 93 -2.67 9.11 -6.81
C HIS A 93 -2.75 10.34 -5.90
N ILE A 94 -1.83 10.48 -4.94
CA ILE A 94 -1.75 11.65 -4.05
C ILE A 94 -1.51 12.93 -4.86
N PHE A 95 -0.63 12.89 -5.86
CA PHE A 95 -0.37 14.02 -6.74
C PHE A 95 -1.38 14.19 -7.88
N ASN A 96 -2.33 13.25 -8.03
CA ASN A 96 -3.28 13.20 -9.12
C ASN A 96 -2.60 13.23 -10.51
N ASP A 97 -1.46 12.56 -10.65
CA ASP A 97 -0.71 12.46 -11.91
C ASP A 97 -0.13 11.05 -12.08
N PHE A 98 -0.68 10.31 -13.05
CA PHE A 98 -0.25 8.97 -13.42
C PHE A 98 0.63 8.92 -14.68
N SER A 99 1.00 10.07 -15.24
CA SER A 99 1.83 10.18 -16.44
C SER A 99 3.22 9.50 -16.34
N PRO A 100 3.85 9.35 -15.16
CA PRO A 100 5.12 8.63 -15.05
C PRO A 100 5.03 7.12 -15.32
N ILE A 101 3.84 6.53 -15.24
CA ILE A 101 3.67 5.07 -15.22
C ILE A 101 3.52 4.52 -16.64
N ASN A 102 4.41 3.63 -17.04
CA ASN A 102 4.22 2.77 -18.20
C ASN A 102 3.24 1.63 -17.85
N TRP A 103 1.97 1.86 -18.18
CA TRP A 103 0.88 0.91 -17.92
C TRP A 103 1.00 -0.39 -18.70
N LYS A 104 1.65 -0.39 -19.87
CA LYS A 104 1.81 -1.59 -20.70
C LYS A 104 2.72 -2.61 -20.02
N THR A 105 3.87 -2.16 -19.51
CA THR A 105 4.81 -3.04 -18.79
C THR A 105 4.26 -3.39 -17.41
N LEU A 106 3.65 -2.44 -16.70
CA LEU A 106 3.04 -2.71 -15.39
C LEU A 106 1.91 -3.77 -15.49
N ARG A 107 1.08 -3.70 -16.53
CA ARG A 107 0.09 -4.74 -16.83
C ARG A 107 0.74 -6.11 -16.94
N SER A 108 1.83 -6.22 -17.72
CA SER A 108 2.56 -7.49 -17.86
C SER A 108 3.06 -8.01 -16.51
N PHE A 109 3.61 -7.14 -15.66
CA PHE A 109 4.10 -7.51 -14.33
C PHE A 109 2.98 -8.03 -13.41
N ILE A 110 1.87 -7.30 -13.29
CA ILE A 110 0.75 -7.70 -12.42
C ILE A 110 0.16 -9.03 -12.90
N ARG A 111 -0.01 -9.19 -14.22
CA ARG A 111 -0.54 -10.43 -14.81
C ARG A 111 0.41 -11.61 -14.65
N SER A 112 1.72 -11.42 -14.79
CA SER A 112 2.69 -12.51 -14.56
C SER A 112 2.84 -12.87 -13.07
N SER A 113 2.43 -11.97 -12.17
CA SER A 113 2.42 -12.20 -10.72
C SER A 113 1.14 -12.88 -10.22
N MET A 114 0.10 -13.02 -11.06
CA MET A 114 -1.08 -13.83 -10.75
C MET A 114 -0.70 -15.31 -10.70
N THR A 115 -1.13 -15.99 -9.66
CA THR A 115 -0.75 -17.38 -9.40
C THR A 115 -1.85 -18.36 -9.82
N TYR A 116 -1.51 -19.65 -9.86
CA TYR A 116 -2.46 -20.71 -10.18
C TYR A 116 -3.60 -20.83 -9.14
N ASP A 117 -3.35 -20.50 -7.87
CA ASP A 117 -4.34 -20.54 -6.79
C ASP A 117 -5.22 -19.27 -6.74
N GLY A 118 -4.92 -18.25 -7.57
CA GLY A 118 -5.78 -17.10 -7.82
C GLY A 118 -5.38 -15.81 -7.07
N GLY A 119 -4.44 -15.88 -6.14
CA GLY A 119 -3.85 -14.70 -5.52
C GLY A 119 -2.77 -14.06 -6.40
N ILE A 120 -2.07 -13.07 -5.83
CA ILE A 120 -0.96 -12.38 -6.49
C ILE A 120 0.28 -12.51 -5.63
N GLY A 121 1.38 -12.96 -6.24
CA GLY A 121 2.70 -13.05 -5.61
C GLY A 121 3.47 -11.73 -5.66
N GLN A 122 4.63 -11.70 -5.01
CA GLN A 122 5.53 -10.53 -5.02
C GLN A 122 6.07 -10.19 -6.43
N GLY A 123 6.06 -11.17 -7.32
CA GLY A 123 6.48 -11.08 -8.72
C GLY A 123 6.14 -12.38 -9.44
N GLU A 124 6.64 -12.51 -10.67
CA GLU A 124 6.48 -13.72 -11.48
C GLU A 124 6.99 -14.97 -10.75
N ASN A 125 6.21 -16.07 -10.82
CA ASN A 125 6.49 -17.36 -10.18
C ASN A 125 6.55 -17.35 -8.64
N ALA A 126 6.27 -16.22 -7.98
CA ALA A 126 6.22 -16.16 -6.53
C ALA A 126 4.91 -16.78 -5.99
N GLU A 127 4.96 -17.31 -4.77
CA GLU A 127 3.78 -17.77 -4.04
C GLU A 127 2.80 -16.61 -3.81
N ALA A 128 1.50 -16.88 -3.95
CA ALA A 128 0.46 -15.89 -3.66
C ALA A 128 0.53 -15.45 -2.21
N HIS A 129 0.43 -14.14 -1.95
CA HIS A 129 0.61 -13.61 -0.61
C HIS A 129 -0.33 -12.42 -0.35
N GLY A 130 -0.96 -12.38 0.83
CA GLY A 130 -1.98 -11.38 1.14
C GLY A 130 -1.50 -9.93 0.98
N GLY A 131 -0.25 -9.67 1.37
CA GLY A 131 0.38 -8.36 1.18
C GLY A 131 0.54 -7.94 -0.29
N SER A 132 1.03 -8.83 -1.17
CA SER A 132 1.19 -8.50 -2.61
C SER A 132 -0.15 -8.43 -3.32
N THR A 133 -1.10 -9.29 -2.95
CA THR A 133 -2.49 -9.20 -3.42
C THR A 133 -3.11 -7.85 -3.08
N PHE A 134 -2.99 -7.39 -1.83
CA PHE A 134 -3.42 -6.04 -1.46
C PHE A 134 -2.73 -4.98 -2.32
N CYS A 135 -1.40 -5.04 -2.43
CA CYS A 135 -0.63 -4.02 -3.15
C CYS A 135 -1.10 -3.87 -4.61
N ALA A 136 -1.32 -4.98 -5.32
CA ALA A 136 -1.83 -4.96 -6.68
C ALA A 136 -3.27 -4.42 -6.74
N ILE A 137 -4.19 -4.94 -5.92
CA ILE A 137 -5.61 -4.54 -5.96
C ILE A 137 -5.80 -3.08 -5.54
N ALA A 138 -5.08 -2.61 -4.52
CA ALA A 138 -5.10 -1.22 -4.10
C ALA A 138 -4.53 -0.30 -5.19
N ALA A 139 -3.42 -0.67 -5.83
CA ALA A 139 -2.87 0.10 -6.95
C ALA A 139 -3.86 0.21 -8.13
N LEU A 140 -4.50 -0.89 -8.51
CA LEU A 140 -5.52 -0.89 -9.57
C LEU A 140 -6.74 -0.04 -9.19
N SER A 141 -7.16 -0.07 -7.92
CA SER A 141 -8.26 0.76 -7.43
C SER A 141 -7.93 2.25 -7.46
N LEU A 142 -6.75 2.64 -6.96
CA LEU A 142 -6.32 4.04 -6.92
C LEU A 142 -6.14 4.64 -8.33
N SER A 143 -5.69 3.83 -9.29
CA SER A 143 -5.52 4.25 -10.67
C SER A 143 -6.79 4.19 -11.54
N GLY A 144 -7.93 3.75 -10.98
CA GLY A 144 -9.18 3.60 -11.72
C GLY A 144 -9.19 2.45 -12.73
N ARG A 145 -8.26 1.50 -12.64
CA ARG A 145 -8.06 0.37 -13.58
C ARG A 145 -8.50 -0.98 -13.04
N LEU A 146 -9.12 -1.02 -11.86
CA LEU A 146 -9.56 -2.27 -11.26
C LEU A 146 -10.68 -2.95 -12.04
N TRP A 147 -11.63 -2.17 -12.57
CA TRP A 147 -12.88 -2.68 -13.15
C TRP A 147 -12.99 -2.48 -14.66
N ASP A 148 -11.98 -1.91 -15.31
CA ASP A 148 -12.00 -1.60 -16.76
C ASP A 148 -11.49 -2.76 -17.64
N GLU A 149 -11.14 -3.90 -17.03
CA GLU A 149 -10.52 -5.07 -17.66
C GLU A 149 -9.21 -4.81 -18.41
N SER A 150 -8.60 -3.63 -18.25
CA SER A 150 -7.34 -3.28 -18.89
C SER A 150 -6.17 -4.10 -18.35
N ILE A 151 -6.24 -4.51 -17.07
CA ILE A 151 -5.18 -5.29 -16.41
C ILE A 151 -5.67 -6.68 -15.98
N LEU A 152 -6.71 -6.76 -15.16
CA LEU A 152 -7.33 -8.01 -14.70
C LEU A 152 -8.75 -8.12 -15.23
N THR A 153 -9.13 -9.30 -15.71
CA THR A 153 -10.49 -9.62 -16.16
C THR A 153 -11.43 -9.87 -14.97
N GLN A 154 -12.74 -9.75 -15.19
CA GLN A 154 -13.73 -10.08 -14.15
C GLN A 154 -13.61 -11.54 -13.64
N ALA A 155 -13.21 -12.48 -14.51
CA ALA A 155 -12.99 -13.87 -14.15
C ALA A 155 -11.76 -14.03 -13.22
N GLU A 156 -10.68 -13.29 -13.48
CA GLU A 156 -9.49 -13.26 -12.62
C GLU A 156 -9.80 -12.63 -11.26
N LEU A 157 -10.57 -11.53 -11.23
CA LEU A 157 -11.03 -10.92 -9.97
C LEU A 157 -11.90 -11.87 -9.15
N THR A 158 -12.80 -12.62 -9.80
CA THR A 158 -13.65 -13.62 -9.12
C THR A 158 -12.80 -14.73 -8.48
N ARG A 159 -11.76 -15.21 -9.18
CA ARG A 159 -10.82 -16.18 -8.62
C ARG A 159 -10.04 -15.62 -7.43
N LEU A 160 -9.61 -14.37 -7.52
CA LEU A 160 -8.89 -13.68 -6.46
C LEU A 160 -9.77 -13.46 -5.21
N ILE A 161 -11.04 -13.09 -5.39
CA ILE A 161 -12.02 -13.00 -4.29
C ILE A 161 -12.14 -14.36 -3.58
N LYS A 162 -12.29 -15.46 -4.33
CA LYS A 162 -12.33 -16.81 -3.75
C LYS A 162 -11.05 -17.12 -2.97
N TRP A 163 -9.87 -16.83 -3.53
CA TRP A 163 -8.59 -17.02 -2.86
C TRP A 163 -8.50 -16.23 -1.55
N ALA A 164 -8.91 -14.97 -1.56
CA ALA A 164 -8.87 -14.08 -0.41
C ALA A 164 -9.83 -14.51 0.72
N ILE A 165 -11.04 -14.97 0.38
CA ILE A 165 -11.99 -15.51 1.38
C ILE A 165 -11.42 -16.77 2.03
N LEU A 166 -10.75 -17.64 1.27
CA LEU A 166 -10.09 -18.85 1.78
C LEU A 166 -8.86 -18.56 2.67
N LYS A 167 -8.51 -17.28 2.88
CA LYS A 167 -7.48 -16.89 3.85
C LYS A 167 -8.04 -16.70 5.26
N GLN A 168 -9.36 -16.78 5.44
CA GLN A 168 -9.99 -16.68 6.75
C GLN A 168 -10.02 -18.03 7.47
N GLU A 169 -9.37 -18.12 8.63
CA GLU A 169 -9.65 -19.15 9.64
C GLU A 169 -10.47 -18.55 10.78
N ILE A 170 -9.84 -17.81 11.70
CA ILE A 170 -10.51 -16.99 12.71
C ILE A 170 -10.39 -15.51 12.31
N GLY A 171 -9.15 -15.05 12.17
CA GLY A 171 -8.74 -13.81 11.54
C GLY A 171 -8.45 -14.04 10.06
N PHE A 172 -7.23 -13.72 9.63
CA PHE A 172 -6.74 -14.04 8.30
C PHE A 172 -5.26 -14.41 8.34
N HIS A 173 -4.84 -15.30 7.43
CA HIS A 173 -3.44 -15.62 7.20
C HIS A 173 -2.99 -15.14 5.81
N GLY A 174 -1.70 -14.83 5.67
CA GLY A 174 -1.16 -14.31 4.42
C GLY A 174 -1.07 -15.32 3.29
N ARG A 175 -0.99 -16.62 3.63
CA ARG A 175 -0.69 -17.73 2.71
C ARG A 175 -1.29 -19.02 3.21
N THR A 176 -1.64 -19.92 2.30
CA THR A 176 -2.19 -21.23 2.63
C THR A 176 -1.26 -22.03 3.54
N GLY A 177 -1.81 -22.61 4.62
CA GLY A 177 -1.05 -23.40 5.59
C GLY A 177 -0.18 -22.57 6.55
N LYS A 178 -0.39 -21.25 6.64
CA LYS A 178 0.22 -20.39 7.65
C LYS A 178 -0.81 -19.97 8.71
N PRO A 179 -0.38 -19.71 9.95
CA PRO A 179 -1.28 -19.22 10.99
C PRO A 179 -1.79 -17.81 10.64
N ASP A 180 -2.94 -17.47 11.22
CA ASP A 180 -3.48 -16.13 11.16
C ASP A 180 -2.50 -15.11 11.77
N ASP A 181 -2.59 -13.86 11.32
CA ASP A 181 -1.79 -12.75 11.83
C ASP A 181 -2.62 -11.47 11.71
N THR A 182 -2.66 -10.67 12.77
CA THR A 182 -3.52 -9.50 12.90
C THR A 182 -3.39 -8.51 11.77
N CYS A 183 -2.20 -8.37 11.16
CA CYS A 183 -2.04 -7.46 10.04
C CYS A 183 -2.81 -7.91 8.78
N TYR A 184 -3.05 -9.21 8.59
CA TYR A 184 -3.82 -9.70 7.44
C TYR A 184 -5.32 -9.44 7.58
N ALA A 185 -5.82 -9.17 8.79
CA ALA A 185 -7.17 -8.65 8.94
C ALA A 185 -7.36 -7.33 8.17
N PHE A 186 -6.30 -6.53 8.05
CA PHE A 186 -6.27 -5.40 7.14
C PHE A 186 -5.90 -5.82 5.71
N TRP A 187 -4.77 -6.50 5.47
CA TRP A 187 -4.32 -6.74 4.08
C TRP A 187 -5.36 -7.50 3.23
N ILE A 188 -5.91 -8.60 3.75
CA ILE A 188 -6.97 -9.35 3.07
C ILE A 188 -8.31 -8.63 3.19
N GLY A 189 -8.63 -8.08 4.37
CA GLY A 189 -9.90 -7.39 4.58
C GLY A 189 -10.09 -6.17 3.67
N ALA A 190 -9.07 -5.33 3.53
CA ALA A 190 -9.05 -4.18 2.65
C ALA A 190 -9.14 -4.61 1.18
N THR A 191 -8.43 -5.67 0.78
CA THR A 191 -8.55 -6.26 -0.56
C THR A 191 -10.01 -6.62 -0.86
N LEU A 192 -10.67 -7.32 0.06
CA LEU A 192 -12.06 -7.72 -0.09
C LEU A 192 -13.02 -6.52 -0.02
N LYS A 193 -12.71 -5.47 0.75
CA LYS A 193 -13.49 -4.22 0.74
C LYS A 193 -13.41 -3.52 -0.61
N ILE A 194 -12.21 -3.38 -1.17
CA ILE A 194 -11.99 -2.78 -2.50
C ILE A 194 -12.73 -3.56 -3.60
N LEU A 195 -12.78 -4.88 -3.47
CA LEU A 195 -13.47 -5.78 -4.40
C LEU A 195 -14.99 -5.93 -4.13
N ASN A 196 -15.55 -5.15 -3.20
CA ASN A 196 -16.95 -5.23 -2.77
C ASN A 196 -17.39 -6.61 -2.25
N ALA A 197 -16.45 -7.40 -1.73
CA ALA A 197 -16.63 -8.80 -1.34
C ALA A 197 -16.48 -9.06 0.18
N TYR A 198 -16.19 -8.04 0.99
CA TYR A 198 -15.98 -8.23 2.44
C TYR A 198 -17.19 -8.80 3.20
N HIS A 199 -18.40 -8.60 2.67
CA HIS A 199 -19.64 -9.15 3.24
C HIS A 199 -19.68 -10.68 3.23
N LEU A 200 -18.78 -11.35 2.49
CA LEU A 200 -18.65 -12.80 2.43
C LEU A 200 -17.82 -13.38 3.59
N CYS A 201 -17.22 -12.54 4.43
CA CYS A 201 -16.37 -12.96 5.55
C CYS A 201 -17.11 -12.97 6.89
N ALA A 202 -16.68 -13.85 7.80
CA ALA A 202 -17.14 -13.88 9.18
C ALA A 202 -16.51 -12.72 9.99
N SER A 203 -17.02 -11.50 9.78
CA SER A 203 -16.45 -10.27 10.38
C SER A 203 -16.40 -10.28 11.91
N SER A 204 -17.41 -10.87 12.57
CA SER A 204 -17.44 -11.01 14.04
C SER A 204 -16.26 -11.83 14.58
N SER A 205 -15.88 -12.91 13.88
CA SER A 205 -14.72 -13.74 14.27
C SER A 205 -13.41 -12.98 14.14
N VAL A 206 -13.26 -12.21 13.05
CA VAL A 206 -12.08 -11.35 12.84
C VAL A 206 -11.98 -10.30 13.94
N ARG A 207 -13.11 -9.68 14.31
CA ARG A 207 -13.16 -8.70 15.41
C ARG A 207 -12.71 -9.33 16.72
N GLN A 208 -13.24 -10.51 17.06
CA GLN A 208 -12.87 -11.24 18.27
C GLN A 208 -11.38 -11.60 18.30
N PHE A 209 -10.84 -12.08 17.18
CA PHE A 209 -9.41 -12.37 17.03
C PHE A 209 -8.55 -11.12 17.27
N LEU A 210 -8.88 -10.00 16.63
CA LEU A 210 -8.14 -8.74 16.84
C LEU A 210 -8.16 -8.33 18.31
N LEU A 211 -9.33 -8.33 18.97
CA LEU A 211 -9.44 -7.96 20.38
C LEU A 211 -8.71 -8.94 21.32
N SER A 212 -8.58 -10.22 20.97
CA SER A 212 -7.76 -11.16 21.75
C SER A 212 -6.25 -10.86 21.69
N THR A 213 -5.79 -10.14 20.68
CA THR A 213 -4.39 -9.72 20.55
C THR A 213 -4.11 -8.33 21.12
N GLN A 214 -5.13 -7.68 21.71
CA GLN A 214 -4.96 -6.39 22.34
C GLN A 214 -4.22 -6.55 23.68
N HIS A 215 -3.14 -5.81 23.85
CA HIS A 215 -2.35 -5.90 25.07
C HIS A 215 -2.98 -5.05 26.18
N ASN A 216 -3.46 -5.71 27.24
CA ASN A 216 -4.26 -5.07 28.31
C ASN A 216 -3.54 -3.98 29.13
N HIS A 217 -2.20 -3.99 29.20
CA HIS A 217 -1.45 -3.06 30.07
C HIS A 217 -0.73 -1.97 29.29
N MET A 218 0.04 -2.33 28.26
CA MET A 218 0.73 -1.36 27.40
C MET A 218 -0.18 -0.71 26.34
N GLY A 219 -1.35 -1.28 26.06
CA GLY A 219 -2.12 -0.95 24.86
C GLY A 219 -1.47 -1.49 23.58
N GLY A 220 -2.09 -1.22 22.43
CA GLY A 220 -1.65 -1.75 21.15
C GLY A 220 -2.03 -3.21 20.91
N PHE A 221 -1.63 -3.74 19.76
CA PHE A 221 -1.94 -5.09 19.30
C PHE A 221 -0.66 -5.82 18.88
N SER A 222 -0.57 -7.10 19.22
CA SER A 222 0.48 -8.01 18.76
C SER A 222 0.08 -8.71 17.46
N LYS A 223 1.01 -9.46 16.87
CA LYS A 223 0.76 -10.35 15.71
C LYS A 223 -0.22 -11.48 16.02
N LEU A 224 -0.07 -12.08 17.21
CA LEU A 224 -0.73 -13.29 17.67
C LEU A 224 -1.05 -13.18 19.16
N CYS A 225 -2.07 -13.92 19.62
CA CYS A 225 -2.41 -14.09 21.03
C CYS A 225 -1.58 -15.22 21.62
N GLU A 226 -0.29 -14.96 21.87
CA GLU A 226 0.64 -15.91 22.50
C GLU A 226 1.20 -15.34 23.80
N ASP A 227 1.53 -16.22 24.75
CA ASP A 227 2.19 -15.83 25.99
C ASP A 227 3.55 -15.17 25.67
N GLY A 228 3.71 -13.92 26.10
CA GLY A 228 4.91 -13.12 25.80
C GLY A 228 4.88 -12.41 24.44
N ALA A 229 3.75 -12.39 23.72
CA ALA A 229 3.59 -11.56 22.54
C ALA A 229 3.53 -10.07 22.94
N TYR A 230 4.41 -9.25 22.33
CA TYR A 230 4.46 -7.82 22.55
C TYR A 230 3.73 -7.07 21.42
N PRO A 231 3.03 -5.97 21.74
CA PRO A 231 2.47 -5.09 20.73
C PRO A 231 3.58 -4.33 20.01
N ASP A 232 3.36 -4.03 18.73
CA ASP A 232 4.21 -3.13 17.96
C ASP A 232 3.38 -2.15 17.13
N MET A 233 4.02 -1.12 16.58
CA MET A 233 3.33 -0.07 15.84
C MET A 233 2.62 -0.59 14.58
N LEU A 234 3.20 -1.59 13.90
CA LEU A 234 2.66 -2.13 12.66
C LEU A 234 1.37 -2.89 12.94
N HIS A 235 1.40 -3.86 13.84
CA HIS A 235 0.22 -4.66 14.18
C HIS A 235 -0.82 -3.82 14.91
N THR A 236 -0.42 -2.85 15.73
CA THR A 236 -1.34 -1.88 16.33
C THR A 236 -2.10 -1.09 15.27
N TYR A 237 -1.38 -0.48 14.31
CA TYR A 237 -2.01 0.29 13.26
C TYR A 237 -2.93 -0.59 12.39
N PHE A 238 -2.46 -1.75 11.92
CA PHE A 238 -3.26 -2.59 11.03
C PHE A 238 -4.44 -3.24 11.73
N SER A 239 -4.37 -3.52 13.03
CA SER A 239 -5.52 -3.97 13.81
C SER A 239 -6.59 -2.89 13.92
N LEU A 240 -6.19 -1.65 14.21
CA LEU A 240 -7.11 -0.50 14.23
C LEU A 240 -7.69 -0.22 12.83
N ALA A 241 -6.88 -0.33 11.77
CA ALA A 241 -7.33 -0.19 10.40
C ALA A 241 -8.37 -1.26 10.04
N ALA A 242 -8.14 -2.52 10.41
CA ALA A 242 -9.08 -3.61 10.19
C ALA A 242 -10.40 -3.43 10.96
N LEU A 243 -10.34 -3.00 12.22
CA LEU A 243 -11.53 -2.65 13.02
C LEU A 243 -12.30 -1.47 12.39
N SER A 244 -11.58 -0.46 11.87
CA SER A 244 -12.19 0.65 11.12
C SER A 244 -12.91 0.18 9.85
N LEU A 245 -12.34 -0.77 9.09
CA LEU A 245 -13.01 -1.37 7.93
C LEU A 245 -14.33 -2.08 8.30
N GLN A 246 -14.44 -2.57 9.53
CA GLN A 246 -15.65 -3.20 10.07
C GLN A 246 -16.67 -2.18 10.60
N GLY A 247 -16.31 -0.90 10.68
CA GLY A 247 -17.17 0.13 11.26
C GLY A 247 -17.20 0.12 12.78
N GLU A 248 -16.08 -0.23 13.43
CA GLU A 248 -15.97 -0.15 14.89
C GLU A 248 -16.40 1.26 15.38
N PRO A 249 -17.39 1.39 16.29
CA PRO A 249 -18.04 2.67 16.58
C PRO A 249 -17.11 3.79 17.05
N THR A 250 -15.98 3.45 17.67
CA THR A 250 -15.01 4.42 18.20
C THR A 250 -13.95 4.84 17.19
N LEU A 251 -13.91 4.22 16.01
CA LEU A 251 -12.90 4.47 14.98
C LEU A 251 -13.50 5.23 13.80
N ARG A 252 -12.71 6.15 13.26
CA ARG A 252 -13.07 6.85 12.01
C ARG A 252 -12.98 5.89 10.84
N SER A 253 -13.83 6.09 9.84
CA SER A 253 -13.77 5.35 8.57
C SER A 253 -12.42 5.52 7.88
N LEU A 254 -11.95 4.42 7.27
CA LEU A 254 -10.68 4.33 6.57
C LEU A 254 -10.94 4.12 5.08
N HIS A 255 -10.22 4.87 4.24
CA HIS A 255 -10.15 4.61 2.81
C HIS A 255 -9.25 3.38 2.56
N PRO A 256 -9.79 2.25 2.09
CA PRO A 256 -9.10 0.96 2.15
C PRO A 256 -7.87 0.87 1.23
N ALA A 257 -7.90 1.49 0.05
CA ALA A 257 -6.80 1.38 -0.91
C ALA A 257 -5.60 2.27 -0.54
N LEU A 258 -5.86 3.53 -0.18
CA LEU A 258 -4.80 4.47 0.27
C LEU A 258 -4.39 4.30 1.73
N ASN A 259 -5.09 3.45 2.50
CA ASN A 259 -4.79 3.18 3.90
C ASN A 259 -4.67 4.47 4.75
N ILE A 260 -5.66 5.34 4.67
CA ILE A 260 -5.74 6.59 5.43
C ILE A 260 -7.18 6.89 5.82
N SER A 261 -7.43 7.67 6.89
CA SER A 261 -8.80 8.03 7.27
C SER A 261 -9.52 8.79 6.16
N GLU A 262 -10.82 8.54 5.98
CA GLU A 262 -11.66 9.24 4.99
C GLU A 262 -11.64 10.77 5.17
N ARG A 263 -11.47 11.23 6.42
CA ARG A 263 -11.27 12.65 6.76
C ARG A 263 -10.11 13.28 5.98
N VAL A 264 -8.99 12.56 5.83
CA VAL A 264 -7.81 13.06 5.13
C VAL A 264 -7.95 12.78 3.63
N TYR A 265 -8.45 11.61 3.25
CA TYR A 265 -8.68 11.26 1.85
C TYR A 265 -9.56 12.30 1.14
N GLY A 266 -10.67 12.74 1.76
CA GLY A 266 -11.55 13.77 1.22
C GLY A 266 -10.93 15.18 1.08
N LYS A 267 -9.68 15.38 1.53
CA LYS A 267 -8.93 16.62 1.28
C LYS A 267 -8.07 16.57 0.01
N LEU A 268 -7.75 15.38 -0.52
CA LEU A 268 -6.88 15.25 -1.70
C LEU A 268 -7.42 16.00 -2.92
N GLY A 269 -8.73 15.98 -3.16
CA GLY A 269 -9.35 16.72 -4.27
C GLY A 269 -9.23 18.25 -4.17
N ARG A 270 -8.90 18.81 -3.00
CA ARG A 270 -8.61 20.24 -2.84
C ARG A 270 -7.17 20.58 -3.18
N ILE A 271 -6.25 19.64 -2.98
CA ILE A 271 -4.81 19.80 -3.23
C ILE A 271 -4.52 19.79 -4.74
N SER A 272 -5.29 19.03 -5.52
CA SER A 272 -5.16 18.98 -6.99
C SER A 272 -5.69 20.22 -7.72
N GLN A 273 -6.50 21.07 -7.06
CA GLN A 273 -7.06 22.29 -7.66
C GLN A 273 -6.14 23.51 -7.55
N VAL A 274 -5.18 23.52 -6.62
CA VAL A 274 -4.27 24.65 -6.40
C VAL A 274 -3.35 24.85 -7.60
N ASP A 275 -2.97 23.77 -8.31
CA ASP A 275 -2.10 23.84 -9.50
C ASP A 275 -2.83 24.33 -10.76
N SER A 276 -4.16 24.25 -10.82
CA SER A 276 -4.96 24.72 -11.98
C SER A 276 -5.24 26.22 -11.98
N LEU A 277 -4.87 26.96 -10.93
CA LEU A 277 -5.11 28.40 -10.80
C LEU A 277 -3.83 29.24 -10.98
N VAL A 278 -2.69 28.62 -11.33
CA VAL A 278 -1.38 29.29 -11.47
C VAL A 278 -0.80 29.10 -12.90
N LEU A 279 -1.63 28.68 -13.86
CA LEU A 279 -1.35 28.73 -15.30
C LEU A 279 -2.28 29.73 -15.98
#